data_AF-A0A922MUL7-F1
#
_entry.id   AF-A0A922MUL7-F1
#
_cell.length_a   1.000
_cell.length_b   1.000
_cell.length_c   1.000
_cell.angle_alpha   90.00
_cell.angle_beta   90.00
_cell.angle_gamma   90.00
#
_symmetry.space_group_name_H-M   'P 1'
#
loop_
_entity.id
_entity.type
_entity.pdbx_description
1 polymer ?
#
loop_
_entity_poly.entity_id
_entity_poly.type
_entity_poly.pdbx_seq_one_letter_code
_entity_poly.pdbx_strand_id
1 'polypeptide(L)'
;MQTPQAALRLLCVNCNIRIDTLPRHLVFELDTRVISMICEWNSSIIITEEDYICDACNQLAMQLVNTGLSNEPGASSSRGHMHVCIVCGSSLRSRKRDFIVREDPSQLQQAIRINIENTIAPRQVTSSDCVCHPCWLRAKRVALHNMQQNIGQDEPELEPQPELEPQAELDPQPEPLFQEHRNSPNVEQQADETPRLISLSRYRRAANTA
;
A
#
# COMPACT_ATOMS: atom_id res chain seq x y z
N MET A 1 5.51 11.32 36.36
CA MET A 1 5.49 11.66 34.92
C MET A 1 4.71 10.57 34.21
N GLN A 2 3.43 10.83 33.87
CA GLN A 2 2.64 9.91 33.05
C GLN A 2 3.10 10.07 31.60
N THR A 3 3.64 9.01 31.02
CA THR A 3 3.84 8.95 29.56
C THR A 3 2.48 9.16 28.89
N PRO A 4 2.36 10.03 27.88
CA PRO A 4 1.12 10.18 27.14
C PRO A 4 0.80 8.83 26.51
N GLN A 5 -0.17 8.13 27.09
CA GLN A 5 -0.69 6.88 26.58
C GLN A 5 -1.22 7.19 25.18
N ALA A 6 -0.49 6.75 24.16
CA ALA A 6 -0.88 6.98 22.78
C ALA A 6 -2.31 6.45 22.63
N ALA A 7 -3.28 7.35 22.44
CA ALA A 7 -4.67 6.99 22.37
C ALA A 7 -4.84 5.87 21.34
N LEU A 8 -5.18 4.67 21.84
CA LEU A 8 -5.41 3.51 21.00
C LEU A 8 -6.54 3.86 20.05
N ARG A 9 -6.27 3.79 18.75
CA ARG A 9 -7.27 4.06 17.73
C ARG A 9 -8.21 2.88 17.68
N LEU A 10 -9.50 3.11 17.90
CA LEU A 10 -10.50 2.06 17.79
C LEU A 10 -10.88 1.89 16.32
N LEU A 11 -10.72 0.68 15.81
CA LEU A 11 -11.04 0.30 14.44
C LEU A 11 -12.16 -0.75 14.45
N CYS A 12 -13.06 -0.68 13.47
CA CYS A 12 -14.02 -1.75 13.22
C CYS A 12 -13.28 -2.96 12.66
N VAL A 13 -13.37 -4.12 13.31
CA VAL A 13 -12.65 -5.34 12.87
C VAL A 13 -13.01 -5.74 11.42
N ASN A 14 -14.27 -5.54 11.02
CA ASN A 14 -14.74 -5.94 9.69
C ASN A 14 -14.30 -4.98 8.56
N CYS A 15 -14.70 -3.70 8.64
CA CYS A 15 -14.42 -2.74 7.55
C CYS A 15 -13.19 -1.85 7.79
N ASN A 16 -12.50 -2.03 8.90
CA ASN A 16 -11.34 -1.26 9.34
C ASN A 16 -11.57 0.25 9.53
N ILE A 17 -12.81 0.75 9.45
CA ILE A 17 -13.08 2.18 9.67
C ILE A 17 -12.77 2.57 11.10
N ARG A 18 -12.27 3.79 11.31
CA ARG A 18 -12.16 4.36 12.66
C ARG A 18 -13.55 4.55 13.26
N ILE A 19 -13.72 4.07 14.49
CA ILE A 19 -14.98 4.10 15.24
C ILE A 19 -14.87 4.91 16.53
N ASP A 20 -13.88 5.78 16.63
CA ASP A 20 -13.69 6.65 17.79
C ASP A 20 -14.92 7.53 18.03
N THR A 21 -15.58 7.97 16.94
CA THR A 21 -16.75 8.87 16.95
C THR A 21 -18.02 8.24 16.38
N LEU A 22 -17.96 6.99 15.93
CA LEU A 22 -19.09 6.30 15.31
C LEU A 22 -19.76 5.38 16.34
N PRO A 23 -21.08 5.15 16.23
CA PRO A 23 -21.73 4.11 17.02
C PRO A 23 -21.07 2.76 16.73
N ARG A 24 -20.83 2.00 17.80
CA ARG A 24 -20.07 0.76 17.78
C ARG A 24 -20.68 -0.25 18.73
N HIS A 25 -20.44 -1.52 18.43
CA HIS A 25 -20.94 -2.66 19.18
C HIS A 25 -19.77 -3.60 19.48
N LEU A 26 -19.68 -4.10 20.70
CA LEU A 26 -18.77 -5.19 21.04
C LEU A 26 -19.21 -6.44 20.29
N VAL A 27 -18.28 -7.14 19.64
CA VAL A 27 -18.66 -8.28 18.79
C VAL A 27 -19.39 -9.34 19.59
N PHE A 28 -18.87 -9.71 20.77
CA PHE A 28 -19.41 -10.79 21.58
C PHE A 28 -20.68 -10.44 22.38
N GLU A 29 -21.16 -9.19 22.31
CA GLU A 29 -22.46 -8.78 22.87
C GLU A 29 -23.61 -8.87 21.86
N LEU A 30 -23.32 -9.23 20.61
CA LEU A 30 -24.31 -9.35 19.53
C LEU A 30 -25.05 -10.70 19.56
N ASP A 31 -26.13 -10.81 18.78
CA ASP A 31 -26.82 -12.09 18.55
C ASP A 31 -25.85 -13.14 17.98
N THR A 32 -25.94 -14.39 18.45
CA THR A 32 -25.01 -15.47 18.07
C THR A 32 -24.91 -15.67 16.55
N ARG A 33 -26.00 -15.47 15.79
CA ARG A 33 -25.96 -15.60 14.33
C ARG A 33 -25.20 -14.46 13.67
N VAL A 34 -25.31 -13.26 14.23
CA VAL A 34 -24.53 -12.08 13.80
C VAL A 34 -23.05 -12.30 14.09
N ILE A 35 -22.71 -12.79 15.29
CA ILE A 35 -21.33 -13.13 15.67
C ILE A 35 -20.73 -14.11 14.65
N SER A 36 -21.42 -15.23 14.40
CA SER A 36 -20.94 -16.25 13.46
C SER A 36 -20.65 -15.68 12.07
N MET A 37 -21.50 -14.80 11.55
CA MET A 37 -21.30 -14.17 10.26
C MET A 37 -20.14 -13.16 10.26
N ILE A 38 -19.97 -12.38 11.33
CA ILE A 38 -18.82 -11.46 11.45
C ILE A 38 -17.50 -12.25 11.50
N CYS A 39 -17.47 -13.37 12.22
CA CYS A 39 -16.32 -14.28 12.25
C CYS A 39 -16.04 -14.88 10.87
N GLU A 40 -17.07 -15.29 10.13
CA GLU A 40 -16.92 -15.82 8.77
C GLU A 40 -16.29 -14.79 7.82
N TRP A 41 -16.77 -13.54 7.83
CA TRP A 41 -16.22 -12.46 7.01
C TRP A 41 -14.76 -12.12 7.34
N ASN A 42 -14.34 -12.43 8.57
CA ASN A 42 -13.03 -12.09 9.11
C ASN A 42 -12.24 -13.35 9.48
N SER A 43 -12.41 -14.44 8.73
CA SER A 43 -11.76 -15.75 8.98
C SER A 43 -10.23 -15.72 9.05
N SER A 44 -9.60 -14.65 8.57
CA SER A 44 -8.14 -14.43 8.67
C SER A 44 -7.71 -13.72 9.96
N ILE A 45 -8.64 -13.24 10.77
CA ILE A 45 -8.38 -12.45 11.98
C ILE A 45 -8.96 -13.18 13.19
N ILE A 46 -8.19 -13.25 14.28
CA ILE A 46 -8.70 -13.75 15.56
C ILE A 46 -9.49 -12.61 16.21
N ILE A 47 -10.81 -12.79 16.34
CA ILE A 47 -11.69 -11.84 17.02
C ILE A 47 -11.72 -12.17 18.52
N THR A 48 -11.56 -11.15 19.35
CA THR A 48 -11.48 -11.17 20.81
C THR A 48 -12.67 -10.46 21.46
N GLU A 49 -12.84 -10.60 22.77
CA GLU A 49 -13.97 -10.00 23.52
C GLU A 49 -13.92 -8.47 23.51
N GLU A 50 -12.75 -7.89 23.26
CA GLU A 50 -12.50 -6.46 23.21
C GLU A 50 -12.67 -5.87 21.80
N ASP A 51 -12.97 -6.70 20.80
CA ASP A 51 -13.15 -6.24 19.43
C ASP A 51 -14.52 -5.60 19.19
N TYR A 52 -14.50 -4.56 18.35
CA TYR A 52 -15.68 -3.79 18.02
C TYR A 52 -15.99 -3.86 16.53
N ILE A 53 -17.27 -3.76 16.21
CA ILE A 53 -17.74 -3.42 14.86
C ILE A 53 -18.46 -2.07 14.86
N CYS A 54 -18.35 -1.36 13.74
CA CYS A 54 -19.16 -0.17 13.51
C CYS A 54 -20.62 -0.55 13.26
N ASP A 55 -21.52 0.38 13.56
CA ASP A 55 -22.96 0.21 13.38
C ASP A 55 -23.38 -0.22 11.96
N ALA A 56 -22.76 0.33 10.91
CA ALA A 56 -23.07 -0.07 9.53
C ALA A 56 -22.74 -1.55 9.25
N CYS A 57 -21.69 -2.10 9.86
CA CYS A 57 -21.36 -3.53 9.73
C CYS A 57 -22.34 -4.39 10.52
N ASN A 58 -22.77 -3.93 11.70
CA ASN A 58 -23.78 -4.62 12.50
C ASN A 58 -25.12 -4.67 11.75
N GLN A 59 -25.58 -3.53 11.22
CA GLN A 59 -26.80 -3.46 10.42
C GLN A 59 -26.75 -4.37 9.20
N LEU A 60 -25.63 -4.38 8.47
CA LEU A 60 -25.44 -5.27 7.32
C LEU A 60 -25.54 -6.74 7.73
N ALA A 61 -24.87 -7.13 8.82
CA ALA A 61 -24.93 -8.50 9.32
C ALA A 61 -26.35 -8.87 9.78
N MET A 62 -27.02 -8.01 10.56
CA MET A 62 -28.41 -8.24 10.97
C MET A 62 -29.35 -8.40 9.76
N GLN A 63 -29.20 -7.56 8.73
CA GLN A 63 -29.99 -7.67 7.51
C GLN A 63 -29.79 -9.03 6.83
N LEU A 64 -28.54 -9.49 6.72
CA LEU A 64 -28.21 -10.77 6.10
C LEU A 64 -28.68 -11.98 6.93
N VAL A 65 -28.61 -11.92 8.27
CA VAL A 65 -29.19 -12.96 9.15
C VAL A 65 -30.71 -13.03 8.94
N ASN A 66 -31.38 -11.88 8.93
CA ASN A 66 -32.84 -11.83 8.93
C ASN A 66 -33.46 -12.11 7.57
N THR A 67 -32.74 -11.85 6.47
CA THR A 67 -33.22 -12.12 5.10
C THR A 67 -33.00 -13.56 4.65
N GLY A 68 -32.36 -14.40 5.48
CA GLY A 68 -32.38 -15.86 5.29
C GLY A 68 -31.75 -16.35 3.99
N LEU A 69 -30.71 -15.67 3.49
CA LEU A 69 -29.94 -16.05 2.29
C LEU A 69 -30.81 -16.38 1.06
N SER A 70 -31.46 -15.37 0.45
CA SER A 70 -31.55 -15.41 -1.02
C SER A 70 -30.14 -15.13 -1.55
N ASN A 71 -29.43 -16.20 -1.90
CA ASN A 71 -28.20 -16.23 -2.67
C ASN A 71 -28.41 -15.66 -4.09
N GLU A 72 -28.96 -14.45 -4.19
CA GLU A 72 -28.82 -13.68 -5.41
C GLU A 72 -27.37 -13.19 -5.44
N PRO A 73 -26.56 -13.60 -6.43
CA PRO A 73 -25.11 -13.35 -6.47
C PRO A 73 -24.72 -11.86 -6.66
N GLY A 74 -25.60 -10.93 -6.32
CA GLY A 74 -25.46 -9.48 -6.50
C GLY A 74 -25.35 -8.64 -5.22
N ALA A 75 -25.60 -9.18 -4.02
CA ALA A 75 -25.44 -8.42 -2.76
C ALA A 75 -23.95 -8.31 -2.40
N SER A 76 -23.30 -7.28 -2.95
CA SER A 76 -21.91 -7.29 -3.43
C SER A 76 -20.83 -6.88 -2.41
N SER A 77 -21.13 -6.90 -1.10
CA SER A 77 -20.10 -6.57 -0.09
C SER A 77 -20.40 -7.12 1.30
N SER A 78 -19.40 -7.73 1.93
CA SER A 78 -19.40 -8.11 3.35
C SER A 78 -19.02 -6.95 4.28
N ARG A 79 -18.93 -5.72 3.79
CA ARG A 79 -18.45 -4.55 4.56
C ARG A 79 -19.50 -3.45 4.60
N GLY A 80 -19.78 -2.96 5.81
CA GLY A 80 -20.72 -1.85 6.01
C GLY A 80 -20.22 -0.49 5.50
N HIS A 81 -18.90 -0.30 5.39
CA HIS A 81 -18.32 0.92 4.81
C HIS A 81 -17.45 0.59 3.61
N MET A 82 -17.74 1.27 2.50
CA MET A 82 -16.90 1.27 1.31
C MET A 82 -15.88 2.41 1.35
N HIS A 83 -14.80 2.26 0.58
CA HIS A 83 -13.77 3.29 0.42
C HIS A 83 -13.11 3.71 1.75
N VAL A 84 -12.65 2.72 2.51
CA VAL A 84 -11.87 2.92 3.73
C VAL A 84 -10.41 2.57 3.44
N CYS A 85 -9.48 3.40 3.92
CA CYS A 85 -8.05 3.07 3.85
C CYS A 85 -7.77 1.80 4.65
N ILE A 86 -7.30 0.73 4.00
CA ILE A 86 -7.02 -0.54 4.68
C ILE A 86 -5.90 -0.44 5.73
N VAL A 87 -5.03 0.57 5.65
CA VAL A 87 -3.94 0.75 6.62
C VAL A 87 -4.35 1.54 7.86
N CYS A 88 -5.16 2.59 7.70
CA CYS A 88 -5.38 3.55 8.79
C CYS A 88 -6.84 3.82 9.14
N GLY A 89 -7.78 3.16 8.45
CA GLY A 89 -9.21 3.24 8.73
C GLY A 89 -9.87 4.57 8.38
N SER A 90 -9.16 5.47 7.71
CA SER A 90 -9.75 6.74 7.28
C SER A 90 -10.65 6.56 6.07
N SER A 91 -11.79 7.26 6.07
CA SER A 91 -12.65 7.35 4.88
C SER A 91 -11.93 8.01 3.70
N LEU A 92 -12.15 7.48 2.50
CA LEU A 92 -11.55 7.93 1.24
C LEU A 92 -12.55 8.66 0.33
N ARG A 93 -13.80 8.88 0.78
CA ARG A 93 -14.88 9.45 -0.06
C ARG A 93 -14.50 10.77 -0.75
N SER A 94 -13.69 11.60 -0.10
CA SER A 94 -13.24 12.91 -0.60
C SER A 94 -11.72 13.05 -0.62
N ARG A 95 -10.99 11.93 -0.65
CA ARG A 95 -9.52 11.93 -0.57
C ARG A 95 -8.91 11.19 -1.74
N LYS A 96 -7.73 11.63 -2.17
CA LYS A 96 -6.92 10.86 -3.12
C LYS A 96 -6.62 9.48 -2.51
N ARG A 97 -6.87 8.45 -3.32
CA ARG A 97 -6.64 7.05 -2.99
C ARG A 97 -5.73 6.43 -4.04
N ASP A 98 -4.94 5.47 -3.59
CA ASP A 98 -4.06 4.67 -4.44
C ASP A 98 -4.54 3.21 -4.34
N PHE A 99 -4.64 2.55 -5.49
CA PHE A 99 -5.02 1.13 -5.58
C PHE A 99 -3.78 0.25 -5.43
N ILE A 100 -3.94 -0.89 -4.78
CA ILE A 100 -2.84 -1.85 -4.61
C ILE A 100 -2.81 -2.75 -5.84
N VAL A 101 -1.76 -2.60 -6.66
CA VAL A 101 -1.55 -3.40 -7.87
C VAL A 101 -1.23 -4.84 -7.48
N ARG A 102 -1.98 -5.81 -8.04
CA ARG A 102 -1.79 -7.25 -7.79
C ARG A 102 -1.24 -8.02 -8.99
N GLU A 103 -1.68 -7.64 -10.18
CA GLU A 103 -1.27 -8.24 -11.45
C GLU A 103 -0.07 -7.47 -12.01
N ASP A 104 0.97 -8.22 -12.40
CA ASP A 104 2.22 -7.72 -12.97
C ASP A 104 2.80 -6.46 -12.29
N PRO A 105 2.98 -6.46 -10.96
CA PRO A 105 3.53 -5.30 -10.26
C PRO A 105 5.00 -5.09 -10.64
N SER A 106 5.38 -3.84 -10.89
CA SER A 106 6.79 -3.45 -10.89
C SER A 106 7.45 -3.83 -9.56
N GLN A 107 8.78 -3.99 -9.53
CA GLN A 107 9.53 -4.34 -8.31
C GLN A 107 9.20 -3.39 -7.13
N LEU A 108 9.09 -2.09 -7.41
CA LEU A 108 8.70 -1.10 -6.41
C LEU A 108 7.25 -1.28 -5.93
N GLN A 109 6.31 -1.54 -6.83
CA GLN A 109 4.91 -1.80 -6.45
C GLN A 109 4.78 -3.08 -5.61
N GLN A 110 5.53 -4.13 -5.95
CA GLN A 110 5.58 -5.36 -5.17
C GLN A 110 6.12 -5.09 -3.76
N ALA A 111 7.22 -4.34 -3.62
CA ALA A 111 7.76 -3.95 -2.33
C ALA A 111 6.79 -3.07 -1.50
N ILE A 112 6.06 -2.15 -2.15
CA ILE A 112 5.01 -1.36 -1.50
C ILE A 112 3.88 -2.27 -0.99
N ARG A 113 3.42 -3.21 -1.82
CA ARG A 113 2.37 -4.17 -1.48
C ARG A 113 2.77 -5.02 -0.28
N ILE A 114 3.98 -5.59 -0.26
CA ILE A 114 4.50 -6.37 0.87
C ILE A 114 4.50 -5.53 2.14
N ASN A 115 4.94 -4.27 2.09
CA ASN A 115 4.91 -3.39 3.26
C ASN A 115 3.48 -3.14 3.77
N ILE A 116 2.51 -2.98 2.87
CA ILE A 116 1.10 -2.83 3.24
C ILE A 116 0.58 -4.12 3.87
N GLU A 117 0.79 -5.27 3.23
CA GLU A 117 0.38 -6.60 3.72
C GLU A 117 0.93 -6.86 5.13
N ASN A 118 2.22 -6.59 5.35
CA ASN A 118 2.85 -6.71 6.67
C ASN A 118 2.24 -5.75 7.70
N THR A 119 1.79 -4.57 7.27
CA THR A 119 1.17 -3.59 8.18
C THR A 119 -0.24 -3.99 8.60
N ILE A 120 -0.97 -4.71 7.74
CA ILE A 120 -2.37 -5.07 7.98
C ILE A 120 -2.56 -6.51 8.44
N ALA A 121 -1.47 -7.29 8.54
CA ALA A 121 -1.51 -8.66 9.02
C ALA A 121 -2.27 -8.76 10.36
N PRO A 122 -3.10 -9.80 10.56
CA PRO A 122 -3.21 -11.01 9.72
C PRO A 122 -4.17 -10.90 8.53
N ARG A 123 -4.79 -9.73 8.31
CA ARG A 123 -5.69 -9.50 7.18
C ARG A 123 -4.95 -9.51 5.85
N GLN A 124 -5.58 -10.05 4.81
CA GLN A 124 -5.04 -10.07 3.45
C GLN A 124 -5.58 -8.92 2.59
N VAL A 125 -4.77 -8.48 1.62
CA VAL A 125 -5.20 -7.49 0.63
C VAL A 125 -6.09 -8.14 -0.44
N THR A 126 -7.25 -7.53 -0.69
CA THR A 126 -8.19 -7.89 -1.76
C THR A 126 -8.11 -6.90 -2.94
N SER A 127 -8.70 -7.24 -4.09
CA SER A 127 -8.78 -6.36 -5.26
C SER A 127 -9.60 -5.08 -5.01
N SER A 128 -10.52 -5.10 -4.05
CA SER A 128 -11.35 -3.94 -3.68
C SER A 128 -10.66 -2.97 -2.71
N ASP A 129 -9.51 -3.35 -2.18
CA ASP A 129 -8.82 -2.57 -1.16
C ASP A 129 -8.06 -1.39 -1.75
N CYS A 130 -8.07 -0.29 -1.01
CA CYS A 130 -7.39 0.93 -1.39
C CYS A 130 -6.75 1.58 -0.16
N VAL A 131 -5.75 2.41 -0.43
CA VAL A 131 -4.95 3.07 0.60
C VAL A 131 -5.09 4.58 0.41
N CYS A 132 -5.15 5.33 1.51
CA CYS A 132 -5.09 6.79 1.42
C CYS A 132 -3.70 7.22 0.95
N HIS A 133 -3.64 8.33 0.21
CA HIS A 133 -2.37 8.82 -0.32
C HIS A 133 -1.24 8.97 0.73
N PRO A 134 -1.49 9.48 1.96
CA PRO A 134 -0.45 9.52 2.99
C PRO A 134 0.09 8.15 3.42
N CYS A 135 -0.77 7.13 3.52
CA CYS A 135 -0.33 5.76 3.85
C CYS A 135 0.43 5.13 2.69
N TRP A 136 0.02 5.39 1.45
CA TRP A 136 0.73 4.96 0.26
C TRP A 136 2.15 5.54 0.21
N LEU A 137 2.30 6.85 0.38
CA LEU A 137 3.62 7.50 0.41
C LEU A 137 4.51 7.00 1.55
N ARG A 138 3.91 6.62 2.69
CA ARG A 138 4.65 6.00 3.79
C ARG A 138 5.19 4.63 3.38
N ALA A 139 4.33 3.75 2.84
CA ALA A 139 4.75 2.43 2.37
C ALA A 139 5.80 2.53 1.24
N LYS A 140 5.66 3.49 0.32
CA LYS A 140 6.64 3.78 -0.74
C LYS A 140 8.01 4.16 -0.18
N ARG A 141 8.07 5.01 0.85
CA ARG A 141 9.35 5.39 1.47
C ARG A 141 10.04 4.19 2.12
N VAL A 142 9.29 3.35 2.83
CA VAL A 142 9.83 2.12 3.43
C VAL A 142 10.33 1.15 2.35
N ALA A 143 9.56 0.98 1.26
CA ALA A 143 9.95 0.13 0.14
C ALA A 143 11.28 0.59 -0.49
N LEU A 144 11.40 1.88 -0.80
CA LEU A 144 12.63 2.44 -1.38
C LEU A 144 13.84 2.28 -0.46
N HIS A 145 13.64 2.51 0.84
CA HIS A 145 14.71 2.33 1.83
C HIS A 145 15.20 0.87 1.87
N ASN A 146 14.28 -0.10 1.94
CA ASN A 146 14.65 -1.52 1.99
C ASN A 146 15.35 -1.98 0.70
N MET A 147 14.91 -1.48 -0.46
CA MET A 147 15.55 -1.79 -1.74
C MET A 147 16.99 -1.25 -1.83
N GLN A 148 17.28 -0.10 -1.23
CA GLN A 148 18.63 0.46 -1.19
C GLN A 148 19.57 -0.33 -0.27
N GLN A 149 19.04 -0.85 0.85
CA GLN A 149 19.84 -1.63 1.79
C GLN A 149 20.27 -2.99 1.24
N ASN A 150 19.45 -3.61 0.39
CA ASN A 150 19.79 -4.91 -0.22
C ASN A 150 20.90 -4.82 -1.29
N ILE A 151 21.20 -3.64 -1.85
CA ILE A 151 22.24 -3.48 -2.87
C ILE A 151 23.66 -3.64 -2.27
N GLY A 152 23.81 -3.54 -0.95
CA GLY A 152 25.12 -3.61 -0.27
C GLY A 152 25.47 -4.94 0.40
N GLN A 153 24.64 -5.99 0.28
CA GLN A 153 24.88 -7.27 0.97
C GLN A 153 25.14 -8.46 0.03
N ASP A 154 25.00 -8.28 -1.28
CA ASP A 154 25.40 -9.26 -2.30
C ASP A 154 26.77 -8.89 -2.88
N GLU A 155 27.76 -8.58 -2.04
CA GLU A 155 29.16 -8.65 -2.49
C GLU A 155 29.51 -10.15 -2.49
N PRO A 156 29.65 -10.81 -3.66
CA PRO A 156 30.08 -12.19 -3.69
C PRO A 156 31.45 -12.24 -3.01
N GLU A 157 31.53 -13.01 -1.93
CA GLU A 157 32.78 -13.44 -1.32
C GLU A 157 33.61 -14.08 -2.44
N LEU A 158 34.50 -13.28 -3.04
CA LEU A 158 35.44 -13.73 -4.04
C LEU A 158 36.32 -14.77 -3.34
N GLU A 159 35.99 -16.05 -3.53
CA GLU A 159 36.90 -17.14 -3.22
C GLU A 159 38.26 -16.78 -3.82
N PRO A 160 39.35 -16.76 -3.03
CA PRO A 160 40.67 -16.42 -3.53
C PRO A 160 41.05 -17.42 -4.61
N GLN A 161 41.04 -16.97 -5.87
CA GLN A 161 41.47 -17.78 -6.98
C GLN A 161 42.96 -18.12 -6.82
N PRO A 162 43.38 -19.36 -7.10
CA PRO A 162 44.78 -19.72 -7.09
C PRO A 162 45.53 -18.92 -8.17
N GLU A 163 46.64 -18.34 -7.73
CA GLU A 163 47.63 -17.57 -8.48
C GLU A 163 48.03 -18.31 -9.77
N LEU A 164 47.54 -17.84 -10.91
CA LEU A 164 47.96 -18.32 -12.23
C LEU A 164 49.23 -17.57 -12.65
N GLU A 165 50.25 -18.36 -12.99
CA GLU A 165 51.57 -17.92 -13.44
C GLU A 165 51.52 -16.97 -14.67
N PRO A 166 52.54 -16.12 -14.85
CA PRO A 166 52.58 -15.12 -15.91
C PRO A 166 52.78 -15.79 -17.28
N GLN A 167 51.79 -15.70 -18.17
CA GLN A 167 51.97 -15.99 -19.58
C GLN A 167 52.26 -14.72 -20.38
N ALA A 168 53.27 -14.85 -21.21
CA ALA A 168 54.03 -13.82 -21.88
C ALA A 168 53.25 -12.99 -22.91
N GLU A 169 53.79 -11.80 -23.12
CA GLU A 169 53.49 -10.81 -24.15
C GLU A 169 53.20 -11.41 -25.53
N LEU A 170 52.08 -10.98 -26.12
CA LEU A 170 51.89 -10.95 -27.57
C LEU A 170 51.36 -9.56 -27.94
N ASP A 171 52.17 -8.89 -28.76
CA ASP A 171 52.04 -7.53 -29.28
C ASP A 171 50.74 -7.28 -30.09
N PRO A 172 50.38 -6.00 -30.31
CA PRO A 172 49.06 -5.56 -30.77
C PRO A 172 48.90 -5.62 -32.30
N GLN A 173 47.68 -5.93 -32.74
CA GLN A 173 47.25 -5.73 -34.12
C GLN A 173 46.32 -4.50 -34.24
N PRO A 174 46.45 -3.71 -35.33
CA PRO A 174 45.85 -2.37 -35.45
C PRO A 174 44.36 -2.35 -35.84
N GLU A 175 43.70 -1.29 -35.38
CA GLU A 175 42.34 -0.88 -35.74
C GLU A 175 42.16 -0.59 -37.25
N PRO A 176 41.02 -0.97 -37.85
CA PRO A 176 40.53 -0.33 -39.06
C PRO A 176 39.54 0.81 -38.73
N LEU A 177 39.95 1.98 -39.23
CA LEU A 177 39.27 3.26 -39.38
C LEU A 177 37.94 3.19 -40.16
N PHE A 178 36.95 3.94 -39.64
CA PHE A 178 35.82 4.62 -40.31
C PHE A 178 34.78 3.82 -41.12
N GLN A 179 33.49 4.06 -40.79
CA GLN A 179 32.59 4.76 -41.72
C GLN A 179 31.36 5.34 -41.01
N GLU A 180 31.30 6.67 -40.99
CA GLU A 180 30.11 7.46 -40.67
C GLU A 180 29.01 7.22 -41.72
N HIS A 181 27.83 6.80 -41.29
CA HIS A 181 26.62 6.97 -42.08
C HIS A 181 25.62 7.83 -41.30
N ARG A 182 25.64 9.12 -41.64
CA ARG A 182 24.52 10.04 -41.49
C ARG A 182 23.29 9.44 -42.17
N ASN A 183 22.13 9.52 -41.51
CA ASN A 183 20.86 9.86 -42.15
C ASN A 183 19.83 10.27 -41.08
N SER A 184 19.51 11.57 -41.06
CA SER A 184 18.25 12.12 -40.54
C SER A 184 17.20 12.09 -41.67
N PRO A 185 15.91 11.95 -41.33
CA PRO A 185 15.03 13.13 -41.39
C PRO A 185 14.12 13.20 -40.14
N ASN A 186 14.05 14.35 -39.47
CA ASN A 186 13.13 15.46 -39.72
C ASN A 186 11.64 15.05 -39.64
N VAL A 187 11.05 15.20 -38.44
CA VAL A 187 9.63 15.50 -38.27
C VAL A 187 9.50 16.56 -37.18
N GLU A 188 9.25 17.78 -37.65
CA GLU A 188 8.73 18.90 -36.87
C GLU A 188 7.39 18.52 -36.23
N GLN A 189 7.28 18.70 -34.91
CA GLN A 189 6.02 19.05 -34.28
C GLN A 189 6.31 20.00 -33.12
N GLN A 190 6.22 21.29 -33.43
CA GLN A 190 6.12 22.38 -32.47
C GLN A 190 4.82 22.21 -31.67
N ALA A 191 4.95 21.97 -30.38
CA ALA A 191 3.93 22.30 -29.39
C ALA A 191 4.51 23.36 -28.46
N ASP A 192 4.02 24.57 -28.66
CA ASP A 192 4.25 25.76 -27.86
C ASP A 192 3.60 25.57 -26.48
N GLU A 193 4.36 25.05 -25.50
CA GLU A 193 3.98 25.08 -24.10
C GLU A 193 4.88 26.07 -23.35
N THR A 194 4.38 27.30 -23.28
CA THR A 194 4.87 28.34 -22.38
C THR A 194 4.86 27.82 -20.92
N PRO A 195 6.01 27.82 -20.21
CA PRO A 195 6.03 27.43 -18.81
C PRO A 195 5.28 28.48 -17.98
N ARG A 196 4.09 28.11 -17.49
CA ARG A 196 3.35 28.91 -16.51
C ARG A 196 4.21 29.06 -15.26
N LEU A 197 4.78 30.25 -15.09
CA LEU A 197 5.45 30.67 -13.87
C LEU A 197 4.44 30.58 -12.71
N ILE A 198 4.57 29.55 -11.87
CA ILE A 198 3.77 29.41 -10.66
C ILE A 198 4.28 30.46 -9.66
N SER A 199 3.69 31.65 -9.68
CA SER A 199 3.92 32.67 -8.66
C SER A 199 3.29 32.23 -7.34
N LEU A 200 4.12 31.71 -6.43
CA LEU A 200 3.75 31.40 -5.05
C LEU A 200 3.77 32.66 -4.16
N SER A 201 3.12 33.73 -4.60
CA SER A 201 3.05 35.01 -3.87
C SER A 201 2.32 34.94 -2.51
N ARG A 202 1.84 33.76 -2.10
CA ARG A 202 1.17 33.52 -0.81
C ARG A 202 1.67 32.28 -0.06
N TYR A 203 2.83 31.72 -0.41
CA TYR A 203 3.41 30.62 0.36
C TYR A 203 4.03 31.14 1.67
N ARG A 204 3.20 31.28 2.72
CA ARG A 204 3.69 31.46 4.09
C ARG A 204 4.28 30.12 4.57
N ARG A 205 5.60 30.04 4.69
CA ARG A 205 6.25 28.98 5.46
C ARG A 205 5.72 29.07 6.90
N ALA A 206 5.14 27.98 7.40
CA ALA A 206 4.91 27.85 8.83
C ALA A 206 6.28 27.84 9.51
N ALA A 207 6.47 28.78 10.45
CA ALA A 207 7.65 28.79 11.31
C ALA A 207 7.54 27.59 12.25
N ASN A 208 8.30 26.53 11.95
CA ASN A 208 8.50 25.45 12.90
C ASN A 208 9.65 25.82 13.84
N THR A 209 9.32 25.75 15.13
CA THR A 209 10.13 25.25 16.24
C THR A 209 11.39 26.03 16.64
N ALA A 210 11.26 26.74 17.77
CA ALA A 210 12.28 26.78 18.81
C ALA A 210 12.00 25.67 19.83
#